data_AF-A0A819TXY6-F1
#
_entry.id   AF-A0A819TXY6-F1
#
_cell.length_a   1.000
_cell.length_b   1.000
_cell.length_c   1.000
_cell.angle_alpha   90.00
_cell.angle_beta   90.00
_cell.angle_gamma   90.00
#
_symmetry.space_group_name_H-M   'P 1'
#
loop_
_entity.id
_entity.type
_entity.pdbx_description
1 polymer ?
#
loop_
_entity_poly.entity_id
_entity_poly.type
_entity_poly.pdbx_seq_one_letter_code
_entity_poly.pdbx_strand_id
1 'polypeptide(L)' 'FLDAINIISTTWPRAATVAERLWSTADITDPNVATPRLEEHRYRYIKGGISASPVNGPSYCD' A
#
# COMPACT_ATOMS: atom_id res chain seq x y z
N PHE A 1 16.96 -4.78 -9.54
CA PHE A 1 17.08 -6.21 -9.28
C PHE A 1 16.25 -6.55 -8.05
N LEU A 2 15.48 -7.63 -8.09
CA LEU A 2 14.56 -8.05 -7.03
C LEU A 2 14.99 -9.42 -6.52
N ASP A 3 15.03 -9.58 -5.20
CA ASP A 3 15.46 -10.78 -4.49
C ASP A 3 14.53 -11.00 -3.28
N ALA A 4 14.66 -12.14 -2.60
CA ALA A 4 13.81 -12.50 -1.46
C ALA A 4 13.80 -11.45 -0.33
N ILE A 5 14.88 -10.68 -0.18
CA ILE A 5 14.99 -9.65 0.86
C ILE A 5 14.15 -8.41 0.54
N ASN A 6 14.10 -7.97 -0.72
CA ASN A 6 13.47 -6.70 -1.11
C ASN A 6 12.10 -6.87 -1.78
N ILE A 7 11.69 -8.09 -2.10
CA ILE A 7 10.45 -8.37 -2.83
C ILE A 7 9.21 -7.84 -2.08
N ILE A 8 9.13 -8.03 -0.76
CA ILE A 8 7.95 -7.63 0.01
C ILE A 8 7.82 -6.11 0.06
N SER A 9 8.88 -5.40 0.43
CA SER A 9 8.90 -3.93 0.52
C SER A 9 8.70 -3.25 -0.84
N THR A 10 9.19 -3.86 -1.91
CA THR A 10 9.00 -3.30 -3.27
C THR A 10 7.58 -3.54 -3.79
N THR A 11 7.00 -4.70 -3.49
CA THR A 11 5.67 -5.09 -3.98
C THR A 11 4.55 -4.40 -3.20
N TRP A 12 4.64 -4.35 -1.87
CA TRP A 12 3.61 -3.76 -1.02
C TRP A 12 4.05 -2.38 -0.53
N PRO A 13 3.21 -1.33 -0.65
CA PRO A 13 1.76 -1.33 -0.90
C PRO A 13 1.37 -1.13 -2.37
N ARG A 14 2.32 -1.07 -3.31
CA ARG A 14 2.06 -0.77 -4.74
C ARG A 14 1.10 -1.75 -5.39
N ALA A 15 1.19 -3.04 -5.07
CA ALA A 15 0.25 -4.04 -5.57
C ALA A 15 -1.18 -3.85 -5.00
N ALA A 16 -1.32 -3.22 -3.83
CA ALA A 16 -2.62 -2.99 -3.21
C ALA A 16 -3.46 -1.96 -3.97
N THR A 17 -2.83 -0.97 -4.62
CA THR A 17 -3.56 0.01 -5.45
C THR A 17 -4.17 -0.65 -6.69
N VAL A 18 -3.43 -1.56 -7.32
CA VAL A 18 -3.94 -2.36 -8.45
C VAL A 18 -5.06 -3.28 -7.98
N ALA A 19 -4.89 -3.93 -6.83
CA ALA A 19 -5.94 -4.77 -6.23
C ALA A 19 -7.22 -3.97 -5.96
N GLU A 20 -7.12 -2.75 -5.43
CA GLU A 20 -8.26 -1.87 -5.20
C GLU A 20 -9.00 -1.54 -6.51
N ARG A 21 -8.27 -1.31 -7.61
CA ARG A 21 -8.88 -1.06 -8.93
C ARG A 21 -9.57 -2.28 -9.54
N LEU A 22 -9.08 -3.48 -9.26
CA LEU A 22 -9.70 -4.73 -9.73
C LEU A 22 -10.91 -5.14 -8.89
N TRP A 23 -10.95 -4.72 -7.62
CA TRP A 23 -12.01 -5.09 -6.68
C TRP A 23 -13.14 -4.06 -6.59
N SER A 24 -12.78 -2.78 -6.60
CA SER A 24 -13.73 -1.67 -6.38
C SER A 24 -14.51 -1.35 -7.64
N THR A 25 -15.61 -0.61 -7.47
CA THR A 25 -16.38 -0.09 -8.61
C THR A 25 -15.53 0.84 -9.46
N ALA A 26 -15.84 0.89 -10.77
CA ALA A 26 -15.06 1.67 -11.73
C ALA A 26 -14.98 3.16 -11.37
N ASP A 27 -16.02 3.70 -10.72
CA ASP A 27 -16.18 5.10 -10.35
C ASP A 27 -15.25 5.56 -9.21
N ILE A 28 -14.69 4.61 -8.44
CA ILE A 28 -13.78 4.94 -7.33
C ILE A 28 -12.36 5.12 -7.89
N THR A 29 -12.06 6.34 -8.33
CA THR A 29 -10.77 6.71 -8.94
C THR A 29 -10.07 7.89 -8.27
N ASP A 30 -10.66 8.51 -7.25
CA ASP A 30 -10.10 9.72 -6.64
C ASP A 30 -8.84 9.41 -5.79
N PRO A 31 -7.65 9.88 -6.20
CA PRO A 31 -6.41 9.63 -5.47
C PRO A 31 -6.36 10.31 -4.11
N ASN A 32 -7.03 11.45 -3.92
CA ASN A 32 -7.02 12.18 -2.65
C ASN A 32 -7.80 11.42 -1.57
N VAL A 33 -8.86 10.71 -1.97
CA VAL A 33 -9.65 9.86 -1.08
C VAL A 33 -8.98 8.50 -0.87
N ALA A 34 -8.30 7.97 -1.89
CA ALA A 34 -7.62 6.68 -1.80
C ALA A 34 -6.33 6.73 -0.95
N THR A 35 -5.60 7.85 -0.99
CA THR A 35 -4.32 8.02 -0.27
C THR A 35 -4.40 7.71 1.24
N PRO A 36 -5.27 8.36 2.04
CA PRO A 36 -5.34 8.08 3.47
C PRO A 36 -5.77 6.64 3.78
N ARG A 37 -6.62 6.04 2.93
CA ARG A 37 -7.02 4.63 3.06
C ARG A 37 -5.85 3.68 2.81
N LEU A 38 -5.00 4.00 1.82
CA LEU A 38 -3.82 3.20 1.49
C LEU A 38 -2.74 3.31 2.58
N GLU A 39 -2.61 4.47 3.21
CA GLU A 39 -1.73 4.68 4.38
C GLU A 39 -2.20 3.85 5.59
N GLU A 40 -3.50 3.84 5.88
CA GLU A 40 -4.06 2.97 6.92
C GLU A 40 -3.88 1.48 6.58
N HIS A 41 -4.05 1.11 5.31
CA HIS A 41 -3.85 -0.27 4.87
C HIS A 41 -2.39 -0.71 5.01
N ARG A 42 -1.43 0.19 4.75
CA ARG A 42 0.00 0.00 5.05
C ARG A 42 0.23 -0.23 6.54
N TYR A 43 -0.43 0.54 7.41
CA TYR A 43 -0.32 0.33 8.86
C TYR A 43 -0.76 -1.08 9.25
N ARG A 44 -1.87 -1.57 8.69
CA ARG A 44 -2.35 -2.95 8.90
C ARG A 44 -1.35 -4.00 8.41
N TYR A 45 -0.67 -3.76 7.28
CA TYR A 45 0.41 -4.65 6.82
C TYR A 45 1.55 -4.73 7.82
N ILE A 46 2.03 -3.60 8.32
CA ILE A 46 3.14 -3.55 9.29
C ILE A 46 2.74 -4.26 10.58
N LYS A 47 1.53 -4.00 11.08
CA LYS A 47 0.97 -4.70 12.25
C LYS A 47 0.83 -6.21 12.04
N GLY A 48 0.59 -6.64 10.80
CA GLY A 48 0.56 -8.05 10.39
C GLY A 48 1.93 -8.66 10.09
N GLY A 49 3.04 -7.94 10.29
CA GLY A 49 4.40 -8.43 10.05
C GLY A 49 4.87 -8.31 8.60
N ILE A 50 4.12 -7.65 7.72
CA ILE A 50 4.48 -7.40 6.33
C ILE A 50 5.15 -6.03 6.23
N SER A 51 6.45 -6.01 5.95
CA SER A 51 7.24 -4.78 5.79
C SER A 51 6.93 -4.09 4.45
N ALA A 52 5.84 -3.33 4.39
CA ALA A 52 5.48 -2.51 3.24
C ALA A 52 6.36 -1.25 3.15
N SER A 53 6.52 -0.69 1.94
CA SER A 53 7.23 0.59 1.68
C SER A 53 6.31 1.83 1.82
N PRO A 54 6.79 3.00 2.27
CA PRO A 54 5.94 4.17 2.51
C PRO A 54 5.17 4.60 1.25
N VAL A 55 3.93 5.04 1.46
CA VAL A 55 3.03 5.49 0.38
C VAL A 55 3.40 6.91 -0.07
N ASN A 56 3.52 7.82 0.89
CA ASN A 56 3.88 9.22 0.68
C ASN A 56 4.95 9.64 1.69
N GLY A 57 6.06 10.17 1.19
CA GLY A 57 7.06 10.89 1.98
C GLY A 57 7.40 10.28 3.35
N PRO A 58 7.81 11.11 4.33
CA PRO A 58 7.91 10.68 5.72
C PRO A 58 6.52 10.56 6.35
N SER A 59 6.04 9.31 6.47
CA SER A 59 4.81 8.94 7.18
C SER A 59 5.13 8.03 8.36
N TYR A 60 4.44 8.16 9.50
CA TYR A 60 4.61 7.27 10.65
C TYR A 60 3.41 6.34 10.85
N CYS A 61 3.66 5.24 11.54
CA CYS A 61 2.71 4.19 11.90
C CYS A 61 2.79 4.03 13.41
N ASP A 62 1.65 4.14 14.11
CA ASP A 62 1.56 4.22 15.57
C ASP A 62 1.52 2.85 16.27
#